data_AF-A0A959HBA2-F1
#
_entry.id   AF-A0A959HBA2-F1
#
_cell.length_a   1.000
_cell.length_b   1.000
_cell.length_c   1.000
_cell.angle_alpha   90.00
_cell.angle_beta   90.00
_cell.angle_gamma   90.00
#
_symmetry.space_group_name_H-M   'P 1'
#
loop_
_entity.id
_entity.type
_entity.pdbx_description
1 polymer ?
#
loop_
_entity_poly.entity_id
_entity_poly.type
_entity_poly.pdbx_seq_one_letter_code
_entity_poly.pdbx_strand_id
1 'polypeptide(L)'
;MKNSIQDLGLVALMAVLLGVFTVPGKAQVLPEKESVLEKMRLANAYFMKKWPDVGKTIITNKERASNIWTRAVYYEGLMALYGIDPQPEYYNYAERWADFHKWDLRDGDTYTRNADNQCAGQTYIDLYLIDPQPERIKYIKASIDSMMNTSKIDDWSWIDAIQMGLPVFAQLGVIYKDEAYFERMYEMYKFTKEEHG
;
A
#
# COMPACT_ATOMS: atom_id res chain seq x y z
N MET A 1 27.06 69.80 -27.07
CA MET A 1 25.77 69.39 -27.65
C MET A 1 25.77 67.88 -27.86
N LYS A 2 25.40 67.11 -26.83
CA LYS A 2 24.87 65.74 -26.87
C LYS A 2 24.47 65.36 -25.43
N ASN A 3 23.22 64.93 -25.35
CA ASN A 3 22.37 64.60 -24.20
C ASN A 3 23.00 63.72 -23.11
N SER A 4 22.44 63.77 -21.90
CA SER A 4 21.51 62.72 -21.38
C SER A 4 21.46 62.85 -19.84
N ILE A 5 20.39 63.36 -19.22
CA ILE A 5 19.16 62.62 -18.89
C ILE A 5 19.44 61.15 -18.53
N GLN A 6 20.27 60.89 -17.51
CA GLN A 6 20.39 59.55 -16.93
C GLN A 6 20.32 59.49 -15.39
N ASP A 7 20.54 60.61 -14.68
CA ASP A 7 20.63 60.54 -13.20
C ASP A 7 19.32 60.80 -12.44
N LEU A 8 18.23 61.18 -13.11
CA LEU A 8 16.91 61.26 -12.46
C LEU A 8 16.12 59.94 -12.51
N GLY A 9 16.57 58.94 -13.26
CA GLY A 9 15.89 57.65 -13.40
C GLY A 9 16.18 56.65 -12.29
N LEU A 10 17.26 56.86 -11.51
CA LEU A 10 17.73 55.87 -10.54
C LEU A 10 17.09 56.02 -9.15
N VAL A 11 16.63 57.23 -8.80
CA VAL A 11 16.01 57.48 -7.49
C VAL A 11 14.52 57.11 -7.47
N ALA A 12 13.86 57.08 -8.64
CA ALA A 12 12.46 56.65 -8.75
C ALA A 12 12.28 55.12 -8.79
N LEU A 13 13.34 54.35 -9.09
CA LEU A 13 13.26 52.88 -9.18
C LEU A 13 13.53 52.15 -7.85
N MET A 14 14.08 52.81 -6.83
CA MET A 14 14.36 52.20 -5.52
C MET A 14 13.18 52.26 -4.54
N ALA A 15 12.07 52.91 -4.89
CA ALA A 15 10.90 53.03 -4.02
C ALA A 15 9.80 51.98 -4.27
N VAL A 16 10.01 51.00 -5.17
CA VAL A 16 9.02 49.94 -5.49
C VAL A 16 9.38 48.58 -4.85
N LEU A 17 10.37 48.53 -3.94
CA LEU A 17 10.74 47.31 -3.19
C LEU A 17 10.16 47.26 -1.76
N LEU A 18 9.05 47.96 -1.53
CA LEU A 18 8.25 47.86 -0.30
C LEU A 18 6.96 47.08 -0.59
N GLY A 19 7.03 45.76 -0.42
CA GLY A 19 5.87 44.90 -0.59
C GLY A 19 6.17 43.41 -0.57
N VAL A 20 7.05 42.94 0.32
CA VAL A 20 7.00 41.53 0.70
C VAL A 20 5.70 41.37 1.48
N PHE A 21 4.61 41.07 0.77
CA PHE A 21 3.41 40.50 1.37
C PHE A 21 3.84 39.14 1.95
N THR A 22 4.23 39.12 3.21
CA THR A 22 4.13 37.91 4.02
C THR A 22 2.64 37.63 4.12
N VAL A 23 2.11 36.81 3.20
CA VAL A 23 0.80 36.21 3.38
C VAL A 23 0.94 35.36 4.63
N PRO A 24 0.25 35.67 5.75
CA PRO A 24 0.21 34.74 6.87
C PRO A 24 -0.50 33.49 6.34
N GLY A 25 0.29 32.45 6.05
CA GLY A 25 -0.25 31.14 5.74
C GLY A 25 -1.07 30.70 6.95
N LYS A 26 -2.40 30.76 6.86
CA LYS A 26 -3.25 30.12 7.86
C LYS A 26 -2.92 28.64 7.81
N ALA A 27 -2.31 28.12 8.87
CA ALA A 27 -2.21 26.68 9.06
C ALA A 27 -3.62 26.09 8.88
N GLN A 28 -3.75 25.11 7.99
CA GLN A 28 -5.04 24.48 7.75
C GLN A 28 -5.49 23.82 9.05
N VAL A 29 -6.69 24.15 9.52
CA VAL A 29 -7.30 23.45 10.64
C VAL A 29 -7.52 22.00 10.20
N LEU A 30 -6.91 21.06 10.92
CA LEU A 30 -7.09 19.63 10.63
C LEU A 30 -8.55 19.24 10.89
N PRO A 31 -9.12 18.34 10.09
CA PRO A 31 -10.47 17.82 10.34
C PRO A 31 -10.50 17.04 11.66
N GLU A 32 -11.65 17.07 12.33
CA GLU A 32 -11.90 16.25 13.51
C GLU A 32 -11.82 14.76 13.17
N LYS A 33 -11.27 13.95 14.08
CA LYS A 33 -11.10 12.50 13.90
C LYS A 33 -12.40 11.81 13.47
N GLU A 34 -13.51 12.16 14.12
CA GLU A 34 -14.81 11.54 13.82
C GLU A 34 -15.30 11.88 12.41
N SER A 35 -15.04 13.11 11.94
CA SER A 35 -15.41 13.51 10.58
C SER A 35 -14.64 12.71 9.53
N VAL A 36 -13.35 12.41 9.79
CA VAL A 36 -12.53 11.56 8.92
C VAL A 36 -13.06 10.12 8.95
N LEU A 37 -13.33 9.56 10.14
CA LEU A 37 -13.88 8.21 10.27
C LEU A 37 -15.23 8.06 9.56
N GLU A 38 -16.11 9.05 9.65
CA GLU A 38 -17.39 9.05 8.93
C GLU A 38 -17.18 8.90 7.40
N LYS A 39 -16.18 9.59 6.83
CA LYS A 39 -15.84 9.46 5.40
C LYS A 39 -15.22 8.12 5.06
N MET A 40 -14.38 7.56 5.93
CA MET A 40 -13.82 6.22 5.76
C MET A 40 -14.93 5.15 5.76
N ARG A 41 -15.85 5.20 6.75
CA ARG A 41 -17.03 4.33 6.83
C ARG A 41 -17.91 4.45 5.58
N LEU A 42 -18.18 5.68 5.12
CA LEU A 42 -18.97 5.92 3.91
C LEU A 42 -18.34 5.29 2.67
N ALA A 43 -17.03 5.50 2.46
CA ALA A 43 -16.30 4.94 1.32
C ALA A 43 -16.28 3.40 1.39
N ASN A 44 -16.02 2.84 2.56
CA ASN A 44 -15.99 1.39 2.75
C ASN A 44 -17.37 0.75 2.54
N ALA A 45 -18.42 1.34 3.12
CA ALA A 45 -19.80 0.88 2.96
C ALA A 45 -20.23 0.89 1.49
N TYR A 46 -19.86 1.92 0.73
CA TYR A 46 -20.09 1.96 -0.72
C TYR A 46 -19.40 0.78 -1.43
N PHE A 47 -18.14 0.51 -1.10
CA PHE A 47 -17.38 -0.57 -1.74
C PHE A 47 -17.98 -1.95 -1.44
N MET A 48 -18.22 -2.28 -0.16
CA MET A 48 -18.80 -3.57 0.25
C MET A 48 -20.20 -3.78 -0.37
N LYS A 49 -21.01 -2.72 -0.47
CA LYS A 49 -22.31 -2.77 -1.15
C LYS A 49 -22.18 -3.01 -2.66
N LYS A 50 -21.16 -2.42 -3.30
CA LYS A 50 -20.92 -2.58 -4.74
C LYS A 50 -20.36 -3.95 -5.09
N TRP A 51 -19.63 -4.57 -4.17
CA TRP A 51 -18.94 -5.85 -4.36
C TRP A 51 -19.36 -6.91 -3.32
N PRO A 52 -20.64 -7.29 -3.22
CA PRO A 52 -21.09 -8.25 -2.20
C PRO A 52 -20.57 -9.68 -2.44
N ASP A 53 -20.27 -10.00 -3.70
CA ASP A 53 -19.59 -11.23 -4.10
C ASP A 53 -18.08 -11.04 -4.04
N VAL A 54 -17.47 -11.67 -3.03
CA VAL A 54 -16.03 -11.60 -2.76
C VAL A 54 -15.20 -12.33 -3.83
N GLY A 55 -15.79 -13.32 -4.51
CA GLY A 55 -15.12 -14.10 -5.56
C GLY A 55 -15.18 -13.45 -6.94
N LYS A 56 -15.97 -12.39 -7.10
CA LYS A 56 -16.21 -11.76 -8.39
C LYS A 56 -14.92 -11.28 -9.05
N THR A 57 -14.66 -11.80 -10.25
CA THR A 57 -13.48 -11.45 -11.04
C THR A 57 -13.46 -9.97 -11.42
N ILE A 58 -12.25 -9.47 -11.64
CA ILE A 58 -12.00 -8.10 -12.10
C ILE A 58 -11.76 -8.13 -13.59
N ILE A 59 -12.60 -7.42 -14.35
CA ILE A 59 -12.49 -7.31 -15.79
C ILE A 59 -11.97 -5.89 -16.11
N THR A 60 -10.75 -5.82 -16.63
CA THR A 60 -10.24 -4.61 -17.28
C THR A 60 -9.98 -4.92 -18.76
N ASN A 61 -8.72 -5.10 -19.17
CA ASN A 61 -8.33 -5.63 -20.47
C ASN A 61 -8.33 -7.17 -20.52
N LYS A 62 -8.30 -7.81 -19.35
CA LYS A 62 -8.43 -9.27 -19.16
C LYS A 62 -9.16 -9.54 -17.86
N GLU A 63 -9.78 -10.71 -17.78
CA GLU A 63 -10.35 -11.22 -16.53
C GLU A 63 -9.22 -11.62 -15.57
N ARG A 64 -9.39 -11.26 -14.28
CA ARG A 64 -8.43 -11.57 -13.21
C ARG A 64 -9.20 -12.04 -11.96
N ALA A 65 -8.65 -13.03 -11.27
CA ALA A 65 -9.17 -13.48 -9.97
C ALA A 65 -9.23 -12.34 -8.96
N SER A 66 -10.16 -12.41 -8.00
CA SER A 66 -10.36 -11.34 -7.02
C SER A 66 -9.28 -11.28 -5.94
N ASN A 67 -8.30 -12.18 -5.91
CA ASN A 67 -7.11 -12.09 -5.06
C ASN A 67 -5.87 -11.50 -5.77
N ILE A 68 -6.05 -10.84 -6.92
CA ILE A 68 -5.01 -9.98 -7.51
C ILE A 68 -4.82 -8.68 -6.69
N TRP A 69 -3.62 -8.10 -6.77
CA TRP A 69 -3.23 -6.85 -6.11
C TRP A 69 -4.28 -5.73 -6.07
N THR A 70 -4.97 -5.46 -7.18
CA THR A 70 -5.94 -4.34 -7.25
C THR A 70 -7.10 -4.50 -6.28
N ARG A 71 -7.45 -5.74 -5.92
CA ARG A 71 -8.43 -6.03 -4.88
C ARG A 71 -7.79 -6.23 -3.52
N ALA A 72 -6.62 -6.85 -3.46
CA ALA A 72 -5.91 -7.10 -2.20
C ALA A 72 -5.57 -5.80 -1.46
N VAL A 73 -5.15 -4.74 -2.16
CA VAL A 73 -4.89 -3.41 -1.55
C VAL A 73 -6.15 -2.82 -0.90
N TYR A 74 -7.35 -3.10 -1.42
CA TYR A 74 -8.58 -2.70 -0.73
C TYR A 74 -8.74 -3.45 0.60
N TYR A 75 -8.45 -4.76 0.63
CA TYR A 75 -8.55 -5.55 1.86
C TYR A 75 -7.49 -5.17 2.90
N GLU A 76 -6.28 -4.83 2.48
CA GLU A 76 -5.26 -4.21 3.36
C GLU A 76 -5.84 -2.96 4.05
N GLY A 77 -6.42 -2.04 3.29
CA GLY A 77 -7.08 -0.85 3.83
C GLY A 77 -8.28 -1.17 4.73
N LEU A 78 -9.05 -2.23 4.42
CA LEU A 78 -10.16 -2.70 5.24
C LEU A 78 -9.67 -3.22 6.60
N MET A 79 -8.57 -3.97 6.63
CA MET A 79 -7.97 -4.46 7.87
C MET A 79 -7.40 -3.33 8.71
N ALA A 80 -6.77 -2.33 8.07
CA ALA A 80 -6.32 -1.11 8.75
C ALA A 80 -7.50 -0.32 9.35
N LEU A 81 -8.61 -0.18 8.62
CA LEU A 81 -9.83 0.46 9.14
C LEU A 81 -10.41 -0.34 10.31
N TYR A 82 -10.50 -1.66 10.20
CA TYR A 82 -10.97 -2.53 11.29
C TYR A 82 -10.13 -2.36 12.56
N GLY A 83 -8.82 -2.19 12.44
CA GLY A 83 -7.93 -1.95 13.57
C GLY A 83 -8.21 -0.66 14.36
N ILE A 84 -8.80 0.36 13.74
CA ILE A 84 -9.11 1.66 14.38
C ILE A 84 -10.60 1.91 14.62
N ASP A 85 -11.46 1.21 13.89
CA ASP A 85 -12.92 1.28 13.94
C ASP A 85 -13.50 -0.15 13.75
N PRO A 86 -13.40 -0.99 14.78
CA PRO A 86 -13.75 -2.40 14.68
C PRO A 86 -15.25 -2.58 14.47
N GLN A 87 -15.59 -3.10 13.29
CA GLN A 87 -16.94 -3.49 12.92
C GLN A 87 -16.92 -4.97 12.47
N PRO A 88 -17.76 -5.86 13.04
CA PRO A 88 -17.74 -7.28 12.71
C PRO A 88 -17.89 -7.56 11.20
N GLU A 89 -18.66 -6.74 10.48
CA GLU A 89 -18.84 -6.89 9.05
C GLU A 89 -17.55 -6.70 8.24
N TYR A 90 -16.58 -5.92 8.71
CA TYR A 90 -15.30 -5.70 8.01
C TYR A 90 -14.44 -6.96 8.07
N TYR A 91 -14.30 -7.52 9.28
CA TYR A 91 -13.62 -8.80 9.49
C TYR A 91 -14.30 -9.92 8.69
N ASN A 92 -15.62 -10.07 8.83
CA ASN A 92 -16.37 -11.13 8.14
C ASN A 92 -16.27 -11.04 6.61
N TYR A 93 -16.17 -9.82 6.06
CA TYR A 93 -16.00 -9.62 4.63
C TYR A 93 -14.60 -10.02 4.15
N ALA A 94 -13.56 -9.67 4.90
CA ALA A 94 -12.18 -10.09 4.63
C ALA A 94 -11.98 -11.60 4.79
N GLU A 95 -12.53 -12.20 5.85
CA GLU A 95 -12.46 -13.65 6.09
C GLU A 95 -13.15 -14.44 4.99
N ARG A 96 -14.38 -14.06 4.59
CA ARG A 96 -15.08 -14.70 3.47
C ARG A 96 -14.29 -14.66 2.16
N TRP A 97 -13.56 -13.57 1.91
CA TRP A 97 -12.71 -13.45 0.74
C TRP A 97 -11.49 -14.36 0.82
N ALA A 98 -10.83 -14.41 1.97
CA ALA A 98 -9.70 -15.31 2.20
C ALA A 98 -10.13 -16.79 2.10
N ASP A 99 -11.26 -17.17 2.70
CA ASP A 99 -11.84 -18.50 2.63
C ASP A 99 -12.21 -18.91 1.20
N PHE A 100 -12.79 -17.99 0.41
CA PHE A 100 -13.11 -18.26 -0.99
C PHE A 100 -11.86 -18.66 -1.79
N HIS A 101 -10.73 -17.99 -1.51
CA HIS A 101 -9.42 -18.29 -2.11
C HIS A 101 -8.63 -19.36 -1.35
N LYS A 102 -9.25 -19.99 -0.34
CA LYS A 102 -8.65 -21.05 0.47
C LYS A 102 -7.32 -20.63 1.11
N TRP A 103 -7.18 -19.34 1.41
CA TRP A 103 -5.97 -18.75 2.00
C TRP A 103 -4.71 -18.85 1.10
N ASP A 104 -4.88 -19.27 -0.16
CA ASP A 104 -3.78 -19.43 -1.12
C ASP A 104 -3.64 -18.19 -2.00
N LEU A 105 -2.49 -18.10 -2.66
CA LEU A 105 -2.16 -16.96 -3.51
C LEU A 105 -2.90 -17.03 -4.85
N ARG A 106 -2.72 -16.00 -5.67
CA ARG A 106 -3.48 -15.89 -6.91
C ARG A 106 -3.41 -17.17 -7.76
N ASP A 107 -4.57 -17.60 -8.24
CA ASP A 107 -4.77 -18.80 -9.07
C ASP A 107 -4.32 -20.13 -8.40
N GLY A 108 -4.12 -20.15 -7.08
CA GLY A 108 -3.61 -21.33 -6.34
C GLY A 108 -2.11 -21.57 -6.55
N ASP A 109 -1.38 -20.57 -7.03
CA ASP A 109 0.07 -20.63 -7.22
C ASP A 109 0.81 -20.24 -5.93
N THR A 110 0.87 -21.17 -4.98
CA THR A 110 1.53 -20.96 -3.67
C THR A 110 2.96 -20.43 -3.79
N TYR A 111 3.73 -20.91 -4.77
CA TYR A 111 5.16 -20.57 -4.91
C TYR A 111 5.42 -19.41 -5.87
N THR A 112 4.38 -18.62 -6.15
CA THR A 112 4.51 -17.45 -7.00
C THR A 112 5.57 -16.49 -6.46
N ARG A 113 6.41 -15.94 -7.34
CA ARG A 113 7.39 -14.90 -7.01
C ARG A 113 6.95 -13.51 -7.49
N ASN A 114 5.77 -13.44 -8.10
CA ASN A 114 5.21 -12.18 -8.58
C ASN A 114 4.53 -11.45 -7.42
N ALA A 115 4.98 -10.23 -7.11
CA ALA A 115 4.47 -9.45 -5.99
C ALA A 115 2.95 -9.22 -6.07
N ASP A 116 2.39 -9.01 -7.26
CA ASP A 116 0.96 -8.78 -7.45
C ASP A 116 0.10 -9.97 -7.00
N ASN A 117 0.65 -11.18 -7.14
CA ASN A 117 -0.01 -12.43 -6.75
C ASN A 117 0.17 -12.72 -5.25
N GLN A 118 1.17 -12.12 -4.61
CA GLN A 118 1.46 -12.25 -3.18
C GLN A 118 0.68 -11.23 -2.32
N CYS A 119 0.22 -10.14 -2.91
CA CYS A 119 -0.42 -9.02 -2.21
C CYS A 119 -1.54 -9.45 -1.25
N ALA A 120 -2.37 -10.43 -1.64
CA ALA A 120 -3.44 -10.95 -0.79
C ALA A 120 -2.93 -11.53 0.55
N GLY A 121 -1.69 -12.01 0.58
CA GLY A 121 -1.04 -12.54 1.76
C GLY A 121 -0.92 -11.55 2.92
N GLN A 122 -0.90 -10.23 2.66
CA GLN A 122 -0.88 -9.21 3.72
C GLN A 122 -2.16 -9.28 4.57
N THR A 123 -3.32 -9.31 3.91
CA THR A 123 -4.62 -9.49 4.59
C THR A 123 -4.71 -10.85 5.28
N TYR A 124 -4.14 -11.91 4.69
CA TYR A 124 -4.17 -13.24 5.31
C TYR A 124 -3.36 -13.25 6.61
N ILE A 125 -2.22 -12.56 6.64
CA ILE A 125 -1.44 -12.34 7.85
C ILE A 125 -2.22 -11.50 8.87
N ASP A 126 -2.88 -10.42 8.46
CA ASP A 126 -3.69 -9.60 9.38
C ASP A 126 -4.80 -10.43 10.05
N LEU A 127 -5.50 -11.25 9.26
CA LEU A 127 -6.53 -12.17 9.76
C LEU A 127 -5.95 -13.25 10.68
N TYR A 128 -4.75 -13.76 10.39
CA TYR A 128 -4.02 -14.68 11.27
C TYR A 128 -3.64 -14.03 12.60
N LEU A 129 -3.23 -12.76 12.59
CA LEU A 129 -2.87 -12.04 13.81
C LEU A 129 -4.09 -11.78 14.72
N ILE A 130 -5.29 -11.70 14.14
CA ILE A 130 -6.55 -11.54 14.88
C ILE A 130 -7.05 -12.89 15.44
N ASP A 131 -7.10 -13.93 14.59
CA ASP A 131 -7.49 -15.29 14.96
C ASP A 131 -6.47 -16.29 14.38
N PRO A 132 -5.48 -16.74 15.19
CA PRO A 132 -4.40 -17.58 14.72
C PRO A 132 -4.86 -18.98 14.33
N GLN A 133 -4.93 -19.23 13.02
CA GLN A 133 -5.13 -20.55 12.45
C GLN A 133 -4.01 -20.87 11.45
N PRO A 134 -3.36 -22.06 11.52
CA PRO A 134 -2.19 -22.36 10.71
C PRO A 134 -2.39 -22.20 9.20
N GLU A 135 -3.58 -22.52 8.68
CA GLU A 135 -3.91 -22.41 7.25
C GLU A 135 -3.88 -20.97 6.72
N ARG A 136 -4.15 -19.98 7.58
CA ARG A 136 -4.25 -18.57 7.18
C ARG A 136 -2.91 -17.98 6.76
N ILE A 137 -1.82 -18.46 7.34
CA ILE A 137 -0.46 -17.97 7.07
C ILE A 137 0.39 -18.95 6.23
N LYS A 138 -0.05 -20.22 6.14
CA LYS A 138 0.72 -21.31 5.55
C LYS A 138 1.24 -21.00 4.14
N TYR A 139 0.36 -20.58 3.22
CA TYR A 139 0.71 -20.45 1.81
C TYR A 139 1.56 -19.20 1.53
N ILE A 140 1.23 -18.07 2.16
CA ILE A 140 2.05 -16.87 2.02
C ILE A 140 3.45 -17.07 2.62
N LYS A 141 3.57 -17.75 3.78
CA LYS A 141 4.88 -18.10 4.32
C LYS A 141 5.65 -19.01 3.37
N ALA A 142 5.02 -20.05 2.82
CA ALA A 142 5.67 -20.96 1.87
C ALA A 142 6.18 -20.24 0.61
N SER A 143 5.41 -19.27 0.09
CA SER A 143 5.81 -18.41 -1.02
C SER A 143 7.10 -17.65 -0.69
N ILE A 144 7.12 -16.93 0.43
CA ILE A 144 8.25 -16.09 0.83
C ILE A 144 9.47 -16.94 1.21
N ASP A 145 9.28 -18.05 1.95
CA ASP A 145 10.34 -18.99 2.28
C ASP A 145 11.00 -19.56 1.00
N SER A 146 10.20 -19.87 -0.02
CA SER A 146 10.73 -20.34 -1.30
C SER A 146 11.58 -19.29 -2.00
N MET A 147 11.26 -18.00 -1.80
CA MET A 147 12.10 -16.91 -2.28
C MET A 147 13.41 -16.84 -1.53
N MET A 148 13.36 -16.91 -0.20
CA MET A 148 14.52 -16.90 0.69
C MET A 148 15.49 -18.06 0.44
N ASN A 149 14.98 -19.22 0.04
CA ASN A 149 15.77 -20.43 -0.22
C ASN A 149 16.56 -20.42 -1.54
N THR A 150 16.58 -19.31 -2.27
CA THR A 150 17.41 -19.14 -3.48
C THR A 150 18.26 -17.87 -3.40
N SER A 151 19.30 -17.80 -4.24
CA SER A 151 20.12 -16.60 -4.42
C SER A 151 19.49 -15.56 -5.37
N LYS A 152 18.27 -15.83 -5.87
CA LYS A 152 17.57 -14.94 -6.81
C LYS A 152 16.92 -13.81 -6.02
N ILE A 153 17.28 -12.57 -6.35
CA ILE A 153 16.83 -11.34 -5.67
C ILE A 153 16.29 -10.28 -6.65
N ASP A 154 16.26 -10.58 -7.94
CA ASP A 154 15.97 -9.67 -9.06
C ASP A 154 14.52 -9.79 -9.58
N ASP A 155 13.61 -10.41 -8.82
CA ASP A 155 12.25 -10.72 -9.30
C ASP A 155 11.41 -9.50 -9.66
N TRP A 156 11.68 -8.34 -9.04
CA TRP A 156 10.80 -7.18 -9.09
C TRP A 156 11.51 -5.97 -9.69
N SER A 157 11.04 -5.56 -10.87
CA SER A 157 11.58 -4.43 -11.63
C SER A 157 10.57 -3.27 -11.75
N TRP A 158 9.50 -3.26 -10.95
CA TRP A 158 8.48 -2.21 -10.97
C TRP A 158 8.20 -1.70 -9.56
N ILE A 159 7.96 -0.40 -9.44
CA ILE A 159 7.88 0.28 -8.14
C ILE A 159 6.73 -0.24 -7.26
N ASP A 160 5.60 -0.62 -7.85
CA ASP A 160 4.44 -1.10 -7.11
C ASP A 160 4.72 -2.42 -6.37
N ALA A 161 5.69 -3.22 -6.84
CA ALA A 161 6.09 -4.46 -6.19
C ALA A 161 6.51 -4.26 -4.74
N ILE A 162 7.05 -3.07 -4.41
CA ILE A 162 7.41 -2.67 -3.05
C ILE A 162 6.18 -2.77 -2.15
N GLN A 163 5.04 -2.22 -2.56
CA GLN A 163 3.80 -2.29 -1.77
C GLN A 163 3.21 -3.70 -1.78
N MET A 164 3.27 -4.42 -2.90
CA MET A 164 2.58 -5.70 -3.02
C MET A 164 3.30 -6.85 -2.29
N GLY A 165 4.64 -6.84 -2.25
CA GLY A 165 5.44 -7.97 -1.77
C GLY A 165 6.25 -7.71 -0.50
N LEU A 166 6.93 -6.55 -0.37
CA LEU A 166 7.86 -6.33 0.75
C LEU A 166 7.20 -6.34 2.16
N PRO A 167 5.98 -5.79 2.37
CA PRO A 167 5.35 -5.84 3.70
C PRO A 167 5.22 -7.26 4.26
N VAL A 168 5.01 -8.25 3.40
CA VAL A 168 4.89 -9.66 3.81
C VAL A 168 6.20 -10.15 4.45
N PHE A 169 7.36 -9.81 3.87
CA PHE A 169 8.65 -10.15 4.48
C PHE A 169 8.77 -9.53 5.87
N ALA A 170 8.47 -8.23 6.01
CA ALA A 170 8.52 -7.56 7.31
C ALA A 170 7.58 -8.20 8.34
N GLN A 171 6.34 -8.47 7.95
CA GLN A 171 5.35 -9.11 8.82
C GLN A 171 5.82 -10.50 9.28
N LEU A 172 6.34 -11.33 8.36
CA LEU A 172 6.86 -12.66 8.69
C LEU A 172 8.10 -12.59 9.59
N GLY A 173 9.01 -11.64 9.36
CA GLY A 173 10.17 -11.42 10.23
C GLY A 173 9.78 -11.11 11.67
N VAL A 174 8.73 -10.30 11.87
CA VAL A 174 8.18 -10.00 13.20
C VAL A 174 7.53 -11.25 13.82
N ILE A 175 6.69 -11.96 13.06
CA ILE A 175 5.93 -13.12 13.56
C ILE A 175 6.86 -14.26 13.97
N TYR A 176 7.85 -14.59 13.13
CA TYR A 176 8.75 -15.71 13.35
C TYR A 176 10.03 -15.34 14.12
N LYS A 177 10.24 -14.04 14.41
CA LYS A 177 11.44 -13.51 15.06
C LYS A 177 12.72 -13.96 14.34
N ASP A 178 12.69 -13.88 13.02
CA ASP A 178 13.76 -14.32 12.14
C ASP A 178 14.24 -13.14 11.29
N GLU A 179 15.49 -12.73 11.53
CA GLU A 179 16.09 -11.58 10.86
C GLU A 179 16.30 -11.80 9.36
N ALA A 180 16.38 -13.07 8.92
CA ALA A 180 16.60 -13.40 7.52
C ALA A 180 15.51 -12.83 6.59
N TYR A 181 14.27 -12.66 7.08
CA TYR A 181 13.21 -12.01 6.31
C TYR A 181 13.50 -10.53 6.03
N PHE A 182 14.01 -9.80 7.03
CA PHE A 182 14.35 -8.37 6.87
C PHE A 182 15.55 -8.19 5.96
N GLU A 183 16.57 -9.06 6.09
CA GLU A 183 17.74 -9.05 5.22
C GLU A 183 17.34 -9.32 3.77
N ARG A 184 16.53 -10.37 3.52
CA ARG A 184 16.05 -10.65 2.16
C ARG A 184 15.19 -9.51 1.60
N MET A 185 14.30 -8.95 2.41
CA MET A 185 13.49 -7.79 2.02
C MET A 185 14.37 -6.63 1.55
N TYR A 186 15.44 -6.34 2.31
CA TYR A 186 16.37 -5.28 1.98
C TYR A 186 17.20 -5.59 0.73
N GLU A 187 17.71 -6.82 0.57
CA GLU A 187 18.43 -7.26 -0.62
C GLU A 187 17.61 -7.04 -1.90
N MET A 188 16.35 -7.49 -1.88
CA MET A 188 15.44 -7.34 -3.01
C MET A 188 15.10 -5.87 -3.28
N TYR A 189 14.75 -5.10 -2.24
CA TYR A 189 14.50 -3.66 -2.38
C TYR A 189 15.69 -2.92 -3.00
N LYS A 190 16.90 -3.21 -2.49
CA LYS A 190 18.13 -2.60 -2.96
C LYS A 190 18.39 -2.94 -4.42
N PHE A 191 18.23 -4.21 -4.81
CA PHE A 191 18.37 -4.63 -6.21
C PHE A 191 17.37 -3.91 -7.12
N THR A 192 16.09 -3.86 -6.73
CA THR A 192 15.07 -3.13 -7.50
C THR A 192 15.45 -1.66 -7.70
N LYS A 193 15.90 -0.98 -6.64
CA LYS A 193 16.26 0.44 -6.68
C LYS A 193 17.55 0.73 -7.45
N GLU A 194 18.58 -0.09 -7.29
CA GLU A 194 19.93 0.21 -7.77
C GLU A 194 20.22 -0.41 -9.14
N GLU A 195 19.63 -1.56 -9.45
CA GLU A 195 19.93 -2.33 -10.67
C GLU A 195 18.79 -2.31 -11.70
N HIS A 196 17.53 -2.34 -11.27
CA HIS A 196 16.39 -2.28 -12.21
C HIS A 196 16.01 -0.85 -12.61
N GLY A 197 16.00 0.10 -11.66
CA GLY A 197 15.70 1.53 -11.89
C GLY A 197 14.39 2.01 -11.29
#